data_AF-A0A9X1V9J0-F1
#
_entry.id   AF-A0A9X1V9J0-F1
#
_cell.length_a   1.000
_cell.length_b   1.000
_cell.length_c   1.000
_cell.angle_alpha   90.00
_cell.angle_beta   90.00
_cell.angle_gamma   90.00
#
_symmetry.space_group_name_H-M   'P 1'
#
loop_
_entity.id
_entity.type
_entity.pdbx_description
1 polymer ?
#
loop_
_entity_poly.entity_id
_entity_poly.type
_entity_poly.pdbx_seq_one_letter_code
_entity_poly.pdbx_strand_id
1 'polypeptide(L)'
;MNRPIRVLVAKPGLDGHDRGALIVAQGLRDAGMEVVYTGLRQTVDQIVQAAIQEDVDCIGLSSLSGAHMAQFPAVVEQLKKLGIEDILVIGGGVIPLDDVRELKKQGIAEVFTPGSTIADMAQFIRLHVVEKKWTDPFIPPTQIDHIGIAVKDLQSALAFYENTLGFSKIHEETIEDQHVHAVFLQVGEVHIELLESTTEDGPIARFVSTKGAGIHHIAYRVTDIESWLLRAKQSGYQLIDETPRNGGQHKRIAFLHPKMTQGVLTEFCEVIVD
;
A
#
# COMPACT_ATOMS: atom_id res chain seq x y z
N MET A 1 -14.94 9.25 1.86
CA MET A 1 -13.72 8.79 2.55
C MET A 1 -14.07 7.82 3.67
N ASN A 2 -13.61 6.57 3.57
CA ASN A 2 -13.86 5.51 4.57
C ASN A 2 -12.82 5.48 5.70
N ARG A 3 -11.83 6.37 5.70
CA ARG A 3 -10.82 6.55 6.76
C ARG A 3 -10.71 8.02 7.18
N PRO A 4 -10.20 8.33 8.40
CA PRO A 4 -9.84 9.70 8.77
C PRO A 4 -8.88 10.33 7.76
N ILE A 5 -8.96 11.65 7.60
CA ILE A 5 -8.01 12.41 6.79
C ILE A 5 -6.65 12.34 7.48
N ARG A 6 -5.62 11.93 6.76
CA ARG A 6 -4.23 11.87 7.23
C ARG A 6 -3.50 13.13 6.80
N VAL A 7 -2.95 13.86 7.77
CA VAL A 7 -2.23 15.12 7.55
C VAL A 7 -0.79 14.97 8.03
N LEU A 8 0.17 15.21 7.14
CA LEU A 8 1.58 15.35 7.51
C LEU A 8 1.89 16.82 7.80
N VAL A 9 2.30 17.13 9.02
CA VAL A 9 2.77 18.46 9.40
C VAL A 9 4.29 18.47 9.40
N ALA A 10 4.89 19.34 8.59
CA ALA A 10 6.32 19.38 8.38
C ALA A 10 6.93 20.79 8.45
N LYS A 11 8.21 20.81 8.82
CA LYS A 11 9.04 22.01 8.82
C LYS A 11 10.28 21.82 7.93
N PRO A 12 10.27 22.39 6.72
CA PRO A 12 11.38 22.23 5.81
C PRO A 12 12.62 23.03 6.24
N GLY A 13 13.79 22.52 5.87
CA GLY A 13 15.07 23.24 5.92
C GLY A 13 15.74 23.29 7.28
N LEU A 14 16.13 24.48 7.73
CA LEU A 14 16.85 24.68 9.00
C LEU A 14 15.99 25.37 10.08
N ASP A 15 14.70 25.55 9.82
CA ASP A 15 13.81 26.24 10.74
C ASP A 15 13.58 25.43 12.02
N GLY A 16 14.01 25.99 13.15
CA GLY A 16 13.91 25.37 14.47
C GLY A 16 12.64 25.70 15.25
N HIS A 17 11.71 26.47 14.68
CA HIS A 17 10.53 26.96 15.41
C HIS A 17 9.33 26.03 15.25
N ASP A 18 9.10 25.14 16.20
CA ASP A 18 8.05 24.11 16.12
C ASP A 18 6.73 24.48 16.81
N ARG A 19 6.71 25.43 17.74
CA ARG A 19 5.51 25.68 18.57
C ARG A 19 4.22 25.83 17.78
N GLY A 20 4.24 26.60 16.69
CA GLY A 20 3.08 26.76 15.82
C GLY A 20 2.67 25.46 15.14
N ALA A 21 3.64 24.70 14.61
CA ALA A 21 3.40 23.42 13.96
C ALA A 21 2.85 22.37 14.94
N LEU A 22 3.34 22.34 16.18
CA LEU A 22 2.84 21.45 17.24
C LEU A 22 1.41 21.78 17.67
N ILE A 23 1.07 23.07 17.78
CA ILE A 23 -0.31 23.51 18.08
C ILE A 23 -1.25 23.11 16.94
N VAL A 24 -0.84 23.33 15.69
CA VAL A 24 -1.61 22.91 14.51
C VAL A 24 -1.78 21.39 14.49
N ALA A 25 -0.71 20.64 14.71
CA ALA A 25 -0.76 19.19 14.72
C ALA A 25 -1.72 18.65 15.81
N GLN A 26 -1.68 19.23 17.01
CA GLN A 26 -2.62 18.89 18.07
C GLN A 26 -4.06 19.28 17.71
N GLY A 27 -4.26 20.51 17.23
CA GLY A 27 -5.59 21.00 16.88
C GLY A 27 -6.27 20.21 15.75
N LEU A 28 -5.52 19.78 14.74
CA LEU A 28 -6.05 18.93 13.68
C LEU A 28 -6.39 17.52 14.19
N ARG A 29 -5.63 16.98 15.15
CA ARG A 29 -6.01 15.73 15.85
C ARG A 29 -7.29 15.88 16.64
N ASP A 30 -7.45 16.99 17.37
CA ASP A 30 -8.66 17.28 18.14
C ASP A 30 -9.88 17.47 17.20
N ALA A 31 -9.64 17.91 15.97
CA ALA A 31 -10.65 17.94 14.91
C ALA A 31 -10.95 16.55 14.30
N GLY A 32 -10.33 15.46 14.75
CA GLY A 32 -10.59 14.10 14.28
C GLY A 32 -9.84 13.71 12.99
N MET A 33 -8.72 14.36 12.70
CA MET A 33 -7.77 13.94 11.66
C MET A 33 -6.65 13.08 12.28
N GLU A 34 -6.09 12.19 11.48
CA GLU A 34 -4.82 11.52 11.83
C GLU A 34 -3.67 12.42 11.44
N VAL A 35 -2.72 12.67 12.36
CA VAL A 35 -1.65 13.64 12.12
C VAL A 35 -0.29 13.04 12.39
N VAL A 36 0.58 13.12 11.37
CA VAL A 36 2.00 12.78 11.45
C VAL A 36 2.81 14.06 11.53
N TYR A 37 3.61 14.24 12.58
CA TYR A 37 4.53 15.37 12.69
C TYR A 37 5.96 14.89 12.40
N THR A 38 6.61 15.46 11.38
CA THR A 38 7.93 14.99 10.92
C THR A 38 9.08 15.46 11.79
N GLY A 39 8.82 16.31 12.79
CA GLY A 39 9.88 17.00 13.52
C GLY A 39 10.52 18.14 12.74
N LEU A 40 11.62 18.66 13.30
CA LEU A 40 12.33 19.80 12.77
C LEU A 40 13.31 19.41 11.66
N ARG A 41 13.67 20.41 10.85
CA ARG A 41 14.79 20.38 9.91
C ARG A 41 14.75 19.27 8.85
N GLN A 42 13.58 19.03 8.28
CA GLN A 42 13.43 18.01 7.26
C GLN A 42 13.79 18.57 5.87
N THR A 43 14.46 17.76 5.05
CA THR A 43 14.65 18.10 3.63
C THR A 43 13.34 17.94 2.87
N VAL A 44 13.27 18.57 1.69
CA VAL A 44 12.12 18.42 0.78
C VAL A 44 11.88 16.94 0.44
N ASP A 45 12.95 16.19 0.13
CA ASP A 45 12.89 14.75 -0.11
C ASP A 45 12.33 13.97 1.07
N GLN A 46 12.81 14.25 2.30
CA GLN A 46 12.33 13.55 3.50
C GLN A 46 10.84 13.79 3.73
N ILE A 47 10.36 15.01 3.49
CA ILE A 47 8.94 15.36 3.63
C ILE A 47 8.10 14.60 2.61
N VAL A 48 8.51 14.59 1.34
CA VAL A 48 7.77 13.91 0.27
C VAL A 48 7.77 12.39 0.48
N GLN A 49 8.91 11.79 0.83
CA GLN A 49 8.97 10.36 1.11
C GLN A 49 8.12 9.97 2.32
N ALA A 50 8.15 10.76 3.40
CA ALA A 50 7.29 10.53 4.55
C ALA A 50 5.80 10.67 4.19
N ALA A 51 5.43 11.65 3.36
CA ALA A 51 4.05 11.83 2.91
C ALA A 51 3.54 10.63 2.10
N ILE A 52 4.38 10.08 1.22
CA ILE A 52 4.08 8.88 0.43
C ILE A 52 3.97 7.65 1.34
N GLN A 53 4.96 7.43 2.20
CA GLN A 53 5.02 6.27 3.09
C GLN A 53 3.84 6.23 4.07
N GLU A 54 3.46 7.41 4.58
CA GLU A 54 2.32 7.56 5.49
C GLU A 54 0.98 7.70 4.78
N ASP A 55 0.94 7.60 3.44
CA ASP A 55 -0.26 7.71 2.62
C ASP A 55 -1.13 8.94 2.97
N VAL A 56 -0.51 10.10 3.16
CA VAL A 56 -1.25 11.28 3.62
C VAL A 56 -2.14 11.86 2.52
N ASP A 57 -3.20 12.53 2.94
CA ASP A 57 -4.12 13.26 2.04
C ASP A 57 -3.74 14.74 1.94
N CYS A 58 -3.00 15.24 2.95
CA CYS A 58 -2.58 16.62 3.03
C CYS A 58 -1.18 16.74 3.64
N ILE A 59 -0.35 17.64 3.09
CA ILE A 59 0.90 18.11 3.69
C ILE A 59 0.69 19.55 4.16
N GLY A 60 0.89 19.82 5.45
CA GLY A 60 0.95 21.15 6.04
C GLY A 60 2.39 21.59 6.28
N LEU A 61 2.86 22.57 5.52
CA LEU A 61 4.21 23.12 5.63
C LEU A 61 4.23 24.38 6.51
N SER A 62 5.19 24.48 7.43
CA SER A 62 5.33 25.64 8.30
C SER A 62 6.69 26.31 8.18
N SER A 63 6.71 27.65 8.01
CA SER A 63 7.95 28.45 7.97
C SER A 63 7.86 29.71 8.83
N LEU A 64 8.93 29.95 9.60
CA LEU A 64 9.21 31.21 10.31
C LEU A 64 10.54 31.82 9.86
N SER A 65 11.37 31.08 9.13
CA SER A 65 12.71 31.49 8.68
C SER A 65 12.73 32.30 7.38
N GLY A 66 11.58 32.54 6.75
CA GLY A 66 11.47 33.22 5.46
C GLY A 66 11.84 32.36 4.24
N ALA A 67 12.09 31.06 4.45
CA ALA A 67 12.47 30.14 3.38
C ALA A 67 11.26 29.55 2.61
N HIS A 68 10.04 29.99 2.92
CA HIS A 68 8.79 29.48 2.32
C HIS A 68 8.78 29.60 0.79
N MET A 69 9.31 30.68 0.23
CA MET A 69 9.36 30.90 -1.23
C MET A 69 10.25 29.90 -1.99
N ALA A 70 11.19 29.25 -1.31
CA ALA A 70 12.03 28.22 -1.93
C ALA A 70 11.52 26.81 -1.60
N GLN A 71 11.16 26.58 -0.34
CA GLN A 71 10.92 25.22 0.17
C GLN A 71 9.52 24.70 -0.11
N PHE A 72 8.50 25.56 -0.02
CA PHE A 72 7.12 25.12 -0.24
C PHE A 72 6.89 24.73 -1.71
N PRO A 73 7.33 25.52 -2.71
CA PRO A 73 7.20 25.15 -4.11
C PRO A 73 8.01 23.91 -4.47
N ALA A 74 9.19 23.72 -3.85
CA ALA A 74 10.00 22.53 -4.11
C ALA A 74 9.30 21.23 -3.69
N VAL A 75 8.54 21.21 -2.60
CA VAL A 75 7.71 20.06 -2.21
C VAL A 75 6.65 19.77 -3.26
N VAL A 76 5.93 20.80 -3.72
CA VAL A 76 4.91 20.65 -4.78
C VAL A 76 5.53 20.17 -6.09
N GLU A 77 6.67 20.73 -6.50
CA GLU A 77 7.38 20.34 -7.72
C GLU A 77 7.84 18.88 -7.64
N GLN A 78 8.34 18.43 -6.49
CA GLN A 78 8.77 17.05 -6.33
C GLN A 78 7.59 16.07 -6.37
N LEU A 79 6.46 16.39 -5.73
CA LEU A 79 5.23 15.59 -5.85
C LEU A 79 4.79 15.46 -7.32
N LYS A 80 4.78 16.57 -8.06
CA LYS A 80 4.47 16.57 -9.50
C LYS A 80 5.44 15.72 -10.33
N LYS A 81 6.74 15.80 -10.05
CA LYS A 81 7.77 14.97 -10.73
C LYS A 81 7.54 13.48 -10.50
N LEU A 82 6.98 13.10 -9.36
CA LEU A 82 6.61 11.72 -9.03
C LEU A 82 5.22 11.32 -9.54
N GLY A 83 4.51 12.21 -10.25
CA GLY A 83 3.14 11.96 -10.74
C GLY A 83 2.08 11.95 -9.64
N ILE A 84 2.39 12.54 -8.47
CA ILE A 84 1.48 12.60 -7.31
C ILE A 84 0.71 13.91 -7.37
N GLU A 85 -0.58 13.82 -7.68
CA GLU A 85 -1.48 14.98 -7.85
C GLU A 85 -2.62 15.01 -6.83
N ASP A 86 -2.76 13.96 -6.02
CA ASP A 86 -3.85 13.74 -5.08
C ASP A 86 -3.55 14.19 -3.64
N ILE A 87 -2.30 14.60 -3.35
CA ILE A 87 -1.92 15.16 -2.04
C ILE A 87 -2.10 16.68 -2.03
N LEU A 88 -3.00 17.16 -1.15
CA LEU A 88 -3.20 18.58 -0.92
C LEU A 88 -1.98 19.19 -0.21
N VAL A 89 -1.41 20.28 -0.70
CA VAL A 89 -0.31 20.99 0.01
C VAL A 89 -0.80 22.35 0.50
N ILE A 90 -0.74 22.58 1.81
CA ILE A 90 -1.06 23.86 2.45
C ILE A 90 0.18 24.44 3.14
N GLY A 91 0.22 25.76 3.29
CA GLY A 91 1.30 26.48 3.95
C GLY A 91 0.83 27.19 5.22
N GLY A 92 1.78 27.54 6.09
CA GLY A 92 1.52 28.39 7.24
C GLY A 92 2.78 28.95 7.88
N GLY A 93 2.57 29.87 8.82
CA GLY A 93 3.63 30.62 9.50
C GLY A 93 3.55 32.11 9.23
N VAL A 94 4.65 32.83 9.50
CA VAL A 94 4.68 34.30 9.30
C VAL A 94 5.12 34.59 7.87
N ILE A 95 4.14 34.67 6.97
CA ILE A 95 4.36 34.80 5.53
C ILE A 95 3.75 36.14 5.05
N PRO A 96 4.52 37.00 4.36
CA PRO A 96 4.01 38.25 3.78
C PRO A 96 2.85 38.00 2.80
N LEU A 97 1.89 38.93 2.72
CA LEU A 97 0.70 38.78 1.88
C LEU A 97 1.02 38.66 0.37
N ASP A 98 2.07 39.32 -0.10
CA ASP A 98 2.49 39.20 -1.50
C ASP A 98 3.07 37.82 -1.79
N ASP A 99 3.81 37.24 -0.84
CA ASP A 99 4.36 35.88 -0.94
C ASP A 99 3.24 34.84 -0.90
N VAL A 100 2.18 35.04 -0.09
CA VAL A 100 0.99 34.17 -0.07
C VAL A 100 0.40 34.03 -1.47
N ARG A 101 0.23 35.15 -2.18
CA ARG A 101 -0.35 35.14 -3.55
C ARG A 101 0.52 34.35 -4.51
N GLU A 102 1.84 34.47 -4.39
CA GLU A 102 2.77 33.77 -5.28
C GLU A 102 2.86 32.27 -4.97
N LEU A 103 2.90 31.89 -3.68
CA LEU A 103 2.85 30.50 -3.25
C LEU A 103 1.61 29.77 -3.79
N LYS A 104 0.44 30.45 -3.80
CA LYS A 104 -0.79 29.87 -4.34
C LYS A 104 -0.71 29.58 -5.83
N LYS A 105 -0.06 30.45 -6.62
CA LYS A 105 0.18 30.18 -8.06
C LYS A 105 1.12 28.99 -8.27
N GLN A 106 2.00 28.72 -7.32
CA GLN A 106 2.99 27.64 -7.39
C GLN A 106 2.45 26.29 -6.89
N GLY A 107 1.17 26.22 -6.53
CA GLY A 107 0.45 24.98 -6.21
C GLY A 107 0.25 24.73 -4.72
N ILE A 108 0.53 25.71 -3.86
CA ILE A 108 0.06 25.68 -2.47
C ILE A 108 -1.43 26.03 -2.46
N ALA A 109 -2.28 25.13 -1.98
CA ALA A 109 -3.73 25.29 -2.05
C ALA A 109 -4.24 26.46 -1.18
N GLU A 110 -3.68 26.60 0.02
CA GLU A 110 -3.98 27.73 0.91
C GLU A 110 -2.81 28.02 1.87
N VAL A 111 -2.70 29.27 2.32
CA VAL A 111 -1.68 29.68 3.30
C VAL A 111 -2.35 30.29 4.54
N PHE A 112 -2.16 29.65 5.69
CA PHE A 112 -2.69 30.08 6.99
C PHE A 112 -1.67 30.90 7.78
N THR A 113 -1.89 32.21 7.87
CA THR A 113 -1.04 33.17 8.58
C THR A 113 -1.56 33.44 10.00
N PRO A 114 -0.82 34.17 10.88
CA PRO A 114 -1.25 34.44 12.24
C PRO A 114 -2.66 35.05 12.30
N GLY A 115 -3.51 34.49 13.16
CA GLY A 115 -4.94 34.84 13.25
C GLY A 115 -5.87 33.80 12.63
N SER A 116 -5.37 32.89 11.79
CA SER A 116 -6.14 31.75 11.28
C SER A 116 -6.51 30.79 12.41
N THR A 117 -7.73 30.24 12.41
CA THR A 117 -8.16 29.26 13.41
C THR A 117 -7.91 27.82 12.95
N ILE A 118 -7.77 26.90 13.92
CA ILE A 118 -7.71 25.46 13.63
C ILE A 118 -8.99 24.98 12.94
N ALA A 119 -10.14 25.54 13.30
CA ALA A 119 -11.42 25.18 12.69
C ALA A 119 -11.45 25.51 11.19
N ASP A 120 -10.98 26.71 10.81
CA ASP A 120 -10.91 27.14 9.41
C ASP A 120 -9.96 26.24 8.62
N MET A 121 -8.80 25.91 9.20
CA MET A 121 -7.83 25.01 8.57
C MET A 121 -8.41 23.61 8.38
N ALA A 122 -9.02 23.04 9.42
CA ALA A 122 -9.63 21.72 9.36
C ALA A 122 -10.79 21.67 8.34
N GLN A 123 -11.61 22.72 8.29
CA GLN A 123 -12.69 22.85 7.32
C GLN A 123 -12.15 22.93 5.90
N PHE A 124 -11.12 23.75 5.67
CA PHE A 124 -10.48 23.88 4.36
C PHE A 124 -9.95 22.54 3.88
N ILE A 125 -9.18 21.82 4.72
CA ILE A 125 -8.66 20.50 4.39
C ILE A 125 -9.80 19.56 4.01
N ARG A 126 -10.86 19.45 4.81
CA ARG A 126 -12.01 18.56 4.50
C ARG A 126 -12.66 18.84 3.14
N LEU A 127 -12.72 20.11 2.75
CA LEU A 127 -13.37 20.53 1.50
C LEU A 127 -12.48 20.32 0.27
N HIS A 128 -11.16 20.26 0.44
CA HIS A 128 -10.20 20.30 -0.68
C HIS A 128 -9.33 19.05 -0.81
N VAL A 129 -9.27 18.18 0.21
CA VAL A 129 -8.67 16.86 0.00
C VAL A 129 -9.51 16.11 -1.03
N VAL A 130 -8.82 15.58 -2.03
CA VAL A 130 -9.46 14.75 -3.04
C VAL A 130 -9.57 13.36 -2.42
N GLU A 131 -10.76 12.77 -2.47
CA GLU A 131 -10.86 11.34 -2.19
C GLU A 131 -9.95 10.63 -3.19
N LYS A 132 -8.94 9.90 -2.71
CA LYS A 132 -8.04 9.07 -3.52
C LYS A 132 -8.88 8.05 -4.29
N LYS A 133 -9.44 8.49 -5.41
CA LYS A 133 -10.02 7.65 -6.43
C LYS A 133 -8.84 7.24 -7.25
N TRP A 134 -8.43 5.99 -7.11
CA TRP A 134 -7.43 5.37 -7.97
C TRP A 134 -7.80 5.65 -9.42
N THR A 135 -7.16 6.65 -10.02
CA THR A 135 -7.34 6.97 -11.43
C THR A 135 -6.40 6.06 -12.19
N ASP A 136 -7.05 5.08 -12.79
CA ASP A 136 -6.60 3.99 -13.64
C ASP A 136 -5.72 4.45 -14.84
N PRO A 137 -4.88 3.59 -15.45
CA PRO A 137 -4.94 2.11 -15.54
C PRO A 137 -4.67 1.30 -14.28
N PHE A 138 -5.70 1.07 -13.48
CA PHE A 138 -5.74 0.02 -12.50
C PHE A 138 -6.29 -1.18 -13.25
N ILE A 139 -5.38 -1.98 -13.77
CA ILE A 139 -5.76 -3.22 -14.43
C ILE A 139 -6.19 -4.19 -13.33
N PRO A 140 -7.49 -4.53 -13.23
CA PRO A 140 -7.94 -5.54 -12.27
C PRO A 140 -7.24 -6.87 -12.57
N PRO A 141 -7.21 -7.82 -11.62
CA PRO A 141 -6.57 -9.09 -11.89
C PRO A 141 -7.23 -9.73 -13.10
N THR A 142 -6.43 -10.20 -14.04
CA THR A 142 -6.91 -10.58 -15.37
C THR A 142 -7.64 -11.92 -15.35
N GLN A 143 -7.26 -12.79 -14.41
CA GLN A 143 -7.87 -14.09 -14.18
C GLN A 143 -7.46 -14.67 -12.82
N ILE A 144 -8.10 -15.78 -12.45
CA ILE A 144 -7.52 -16.71 -11.47
C ILE A 144 -6.29 -17.33 -12.12
N ASP A 145 -5.15 -17.30 -11.44
CA ASP A 145 -3.95 -17.99 -11.88
C ASP A 145 -4.03 -19.47 -11.51
N HIS A 146 -4.24 -19.73 -10.22
CA HIS A 146 -4.38 -21.08 -9.69
C HIS A 146 -5.17 -21.14 -8.39
N ILE A 147 -5.59 -22.35 -8.03
CA ILE A 147 -6.20 -22.67 -6.75
C ILE A 147 -5.31 -23.70 -6.05
N GLY A 148 -4.69 -23.29 -4.95
CA GLY A 148 -3.90 -24.18 -4.11
C GLY A 148 -4.77 -25.02 -3.19
N ILE A 149 -4.56 -26.33 -3.20
CA ILE A 149 -5.26 -27.31 -2.37
C ILE A 149 -4.24 -28.05 -1.52
N ALA A 150 -4.28 -27.81 -0.22
CA ALA A 150 -3.44 -28.52 0.75
C ALA A 150 -3.95 -29.94 0.96
N VAL A 151 -3.06 -30.93 0.79
CA VAL A 151 -3.38 -32.36 0.90
C VAL A 151 -2.49 -33.03 1.95
N LYS A 152 -2.99 -34.15 2.50
CA LYS A 152 -2.24 -34.98 3.46
C LYS A 152 -1.28 -35.95 2.80
N ASP A 153 -1.67 -36.41 1.61
CA ASP A 153 -0.98 -37.41 0.82
C ASP A 153 -1.17 -37.03 -0.64
N LEU A 154 -0.10 -36.58 -1.29
CA LEU A 154 -0.12 -36.09 -2.66
C LEU A 154 -0.55 -37.20 -3.63
N GLN A 155 -0.05 -38.42 -3.42
CA GLN A 155 -0.30 -39.55 -4.31
C GLN A 155 -1.78 -39.95 -4.36
N SER A 156 -2.44 -40.04 -3.19
CA SER A 156 -3.86 -40.37 -3.08
C SER A 156 -4.73 -39.23 -3.62
N ALA A 157 -4.35 -37.97 -3.37
CA ALA A 157 -5.05 -36.83 -3.93
C ALA A 157 -4.95 -36.83 -5.46
N LEU A 158 -3.73 -36.98 -6.00
CA LEU A 158 -3.49 -37.03 -7.45
C LEU A 158 -4.28 -38.17 -8.10
N ALA A 159 -4.32 -39.36 -7.47
CA ALA A 159 -5.09 -40.49 -7.97
C ALA A 159 -6.59 -40.18 -8.12
N PHE A 160 -7.18 -39.36 -7.25
CA PHE A 160 -8.55 -38.90 -7.43
C PHE A 160 -8.69 -38.00 -8.67
N TYR A 161 -7.83 -37.00 -8.82
CA TYR A 161 -7.90 -36.08 -9.96
C TYR A 161 -7.64 -36.77 -11.30
N GLU A 162 -6.66 -37.67 -11.38
CA GLU A 162 -6.34 -38.38 -12.61
C GLU A 162 -7.35 -39.49 -12.91
N ASN A 163 -7.59 -40.41 -11.97
CA ASN A 163 -8.36 -41.62 -12.26
C ASN A 163 -9.87 -41.41 -12.18
N THR A 164 -10.34 -40.46 -11.36
CA THR A 164 -11.78 -40.20 -11.18
C THR A 164 -12.27 -39.05 -12.04
N LEU A 165 -11.52 -37.93 -12.06
CA LEU A 165 -11.93 -36.73 -12.80
C LEU A 165 -11.31 -36.65 -14.21
N GLY A 166 -10.26 -37.44 -14.50
CA GLY A 166 -9.65 -37.49 -15.82
C GLY A 166 -8.65 -36.36 -16.12
N PHE A 167 -8.18 -35.64 -15.10
CA PHE A 167 -7.15 -34.62 -15.29
C PHE A 167 -5.79 -35.26 -15.63
N SER A 168 -4.92 -34.48 -16.25
CA SER A 168 -3.53 -34.87 -16.48
C SER A 168 -2.62 -33.95 -15.69
N LYS A 169 -1.64 -34.53 -14.99
CA LYS A 169 -0.52 -33.78 -14.44
C LYS A 169 0.26 -33.09 -15.56
N ILE A 170 0.43 -31.78 -15.44
CA ILE A 170 1.20 -30.97 -16.40
C ILE A 170 2.61 -30.64 -15.90
N HIS A 171 2.78 -30.54 -14.59
CA HIS A 171 4.04 -30.20 -13.96
C HIS A 171 4.07 -30.69 -12.50
N GLU A 172 5.26 -30.82 -11.95
CA GLU A 172 5.51 -31.14 -10.55
C GLU A 172 6.87 -30.54 -10.17
N GLU A 173 6.93 -29.87 -9.02
CA GLU A 173 8.16 -29.28 -8.51
C GLU A 173 8.19 -29.24 -6.99
N THR A 174 9.40 -29.28 -6.43
CA THR A 174 9.65 -29.05 -5.01
C THR A 174 10.17 -27.64 -4.82
N ILE A 175 9.44 -26.85 -4.03
CA ILE A 175 9.79 -25.47 -3.69
C ILE A 175 10.49 -25.51 -2.32
N GLU A 176 11.81 -25.74 -2.33
CA GLU A 176 12.62 -26.01 -1.15
C GLU A 176 12.50 -24.93 -0.06
N ASP A 177 12.58 -23.66 -0.46
CA ASP A 177 12.49 -22.50 0.47
C ASP A 177 11.13 -22.39 1.17
N GLN A 178 10.11 -23.06 0.64
CA GLN A 178 8.76 -23.08 1.19
C GLN A 178 8.39 -24.42 1.84
N HIS A 179 9.25 -25.43 1.73
CA HIS A 179 9.00 -26.80 2.17
C HIS A 179 7.71 -27.40 1.59
N VAL A 180 7.47 -27.17 0.29
CA VAL A 180 6.27 -27.64 -0.41
C VAL A 180 6.65 -28.47 -1.62
N HIS A 181 5.99 -29.62 -1.76
CA HIS A 181 5.94 -30.38 -3.00
C HIS A 181 4.60 -30.09 -3.70
N ALA A 182 4.66 -29.58 -4.93
CA ALA A 182 3.50 -29.12 -5.67
C ALA A 182 3.28 -29.93 -6.96
N VAL A 183 2.05 -30.37 -7.20
CA VAL A 183 1.62 -31.00 -8.46
C VAL A 183 0.56 -30.13 -9.13
N PHE A 184 0.76 -29.85 -10.41
CA PHE A 184 -0.06 -28.92 -11.18
C PHE A 184 -0.94 -29.69 -12.16
N LEU A 185 -2.22 -29.35 -12.16
CA LEU A 185 -3.26 -29.93 -13.02
C LEU A 185 -3.94 -28.80 -13.81
N GLN A 186 -4.02 -28.95 -15.14
CA GLN A 186 -4.65 -27.94 -15.99
C GLN A 186 -6.19 -28.03 -15.94
N VAL A 187 -6.87 -26.90 -15.74
CA VAL A 187 -8.32 -26.77 -15.86
C VAL A 187 -8.67 -25.51 -16.66
N GLY A 188 -8.90 -25.64 -17.96
CA GLY A 188 -9.08 -24.49 -18.84
C GLY A 188 -7.84 -23.60 -18.84
N GLU A 189 -7.96 -22.34 -18.43
CA GLU A 189 -6.85 -21.37 -18.32
C GLU A 189 -6.30 -21.24 -16.88
N VAL A 190 -6.79 -22.07 -15.95
CA VAL A 190 -6.44 -22.05 -14.51
C VAL A 190 -5.69 -23.34 -14.15
N HIS A 191 -4.83 -23.28 -13.14
CA HIS A 191 -4.23 -24.48 -12.56
C HIS A 191 -4.86 -24.86 -11.21
N ILE A 192 -5.03 -26.16 -10.97
CA ILE A 192 -5.16 -26.68 -9.61
C ILE A 192 -3.76 -27.10 -9.17
N GLU A 193 -3.35 -26.63 -7.99
CA GLU A 193 -2.07 -26.98 -7.39
C GLU A 193 -2.33 -27.82 -6.14
N LEU A 194 -1.95 -29.10 -6.20
CA LEU A 194 -1.98 -29.98 -5.03
C LEU A 194 -0.69 -29.76 -4.26
N LEU A 195 -0.82 -29.39 -2.99
CA LEU A 195 0.30 -28.97 -2.15
C LEU A 195 0.45 -29.95 -0.99
N GLU A 196 1.61 -30.58 -0.90
CA GLU A 196 2.02 -31.42 0.22
C GLU A 196 3.25 -30.80 0.91
N SER A 197 3.29 -30.87 2.23
CA SER A 197 4.43 -30.37 3.01
C SER A 197 5.58 -31.36 2.94
N THR A 198 6.81 -30.90 2.66
CA THR A 198 8.00 -31.77 2.71
C THR A 198 8.56 -31.91 4.13
N THR A 199 8.14 -31.06 5.06
CA THR A 199 8.48 -31.14 6.50
C THR A 199 7.22 -31.15 7.38
N GLU A 200 7.32 -31.69 8.59
CA GLU A 200 6.21 -31.75 9.55
C GLU A 200 5.77 -30.37 10.06
N ASP A 201 6.68 -29.40 10.05
CA ASP A 201 6.45 -28.05 10.53
C ASP A 201 6.28 -27.01 9.40
N GLY A 202 6.23 -27.46 8.14
CA GLY A 202 6.02 -26.61 6.97
C GLY A 202 4.65 -25.92 6.95
N PRO A 203 4.48 -24.86 6.14
CA PRO A 203 3.25 -24.06 6.11
C PRO A 203 2.01 -24.90 5.78
N ILE A 204 2.14 -25.84 4.84
CA ILE A 204 1.05 -26.74 4.42
C ILE A 204 0.72 -27.74 5.54
N ALA A 205 1.71 -28.33 6.22
CA ALA A 205 1.46 -29.23 7.34
C ALA A 205 0.73 -28.53 8.50
N ARG A 206 1.11 -27.28 8.81
CA ARG A 206 0.41 -26.44 9.79
C ARG A 206 -1.02 -26.13 9.38
N PHE A 207 -1.26 -25.82 8.10
CA PHE A 207 -2.62 -25.63 7.60
C PHE A 207 -3.46 -26.91 7.76
N VAL A 208 -2.96 -28.04 7.29
CA VAL A 208 -3.69 -29.32 7.31
C VAL A 208 -3.98 -29.79 8.73
N SER A 209 -3.06 -29.60 9.68
CA SER A 209 -3.26 -29.97 11.09
C SER A 209 -4.28 -29.08 11.80
N THR A 210 -4.41 -27.81 11.41
CA THR A 210 -5.30 -26.85 12.08
C THR A 210 -6.67 -26.69 11.41
N LYS A 211 -6.73 -26.85 10.09
CA LYS A 211 -7.94 -26.65 9.26
C LYS A 211 -8.43 -27.91 8.56
N GLY A 212 -7.60 -28.94 8.46
CA GLY A 212 -7.83 -30.09 7.59
C GLY A 212 -7.31 -29.86 6.17
N ALA A 213 -7.29 -30.93 5.37
CA ALA A 213 -7.01 -30.83 3.93
C ALA A 213 -8.15 -30.09 3.23
N GLY A 214 -7.82 -29.31 2.20
CA GLY A 214 -8.79 -28.47 1.48
C GLY A 214 -8.14 -27.31 0.74
N ILE A 215 -8.99 -26.39 0.24
CA ILE A 215 -8.51 -25.19 -0.45
C ILE A 215 -7.67 -24.35 0.52
N HIS A 216 -6.42 -24.13 0.15
CA HIS A 216 -5.45 -23.36 0.93
C HIS A 216 -5.49 -21.88 0.57
N HIS A 217 -5.46 -21.57 -0.73
CA HIS A 217 -5.41 -20.20 -1.23
C HIS A 217 -6.03 -20.08 -2.63
N ILE A 218 -6.35 -18.85 -3.03
CA ILE A 218 -6.72 -18.50 -4.40
C ILE A 218 -5.73 -17.45 -4.89
N ALA A 219 -5.09 -17.72 -6.03
CA ALA A 219 -4.14 -16.82 -6.65
C ALA A 219 -4.77 -16.07 -7.82
N TYR A 220 -4.55 -14.76 -7.87
CA TYR A 220 -5.04 -13.88 -8.92
C TYR A 220 -3.87 -13.34 -9.74
N ARG A 221 -3.98 -13.41 -11.07
CA ARG A 221 -2.94 -12.90 -11.95
C ARG A 221 -2.97 -11.39 -12.02
N VAL A 222 -1.82 -10.77 -11.73
CA VAL A 222 -1.62 -9.32 -11.77
C VAL A 222 -0.45 -8.98 -12.70
N THR A 223 -0.46 -7.76 -13.25
CA THR A 223 0.59 -7.28 -14.17
C THR A 223 1.72 -6.52 -13.49
N ASP A 224 1.51 -6.11 -12.24
CA ASP A 224 2.48 -5.37 -11.41
C ASP A 224 2.15 -5.69 -9.94
N ILE A 225 2.88 -6.63 -9.36
CA ILE A 225 2.61 -7.09 -8.00
C ILE A 225 2.93 -6.02 -6.94
N GLU A 226 3.93 -5.17 -7.17
CA GLU A 226 4.31 -4.11 -6.24
C GLU A 226 3.18 -3.07 -6.10
N SER A 227 2.59 -2.66 -7.22
CA SER A 227 1.43 -1.77 -7.24
C SER A 227 0.23 -2.38 -6.51
N TRP A 228 0.02 -3.70 -6.62
CA TRP A 228 -1.05 -4.41 -5.91
C TRP A 228 -0.81 -4.50 -4.39
N LEU A 229 0.41 -4.75 -3.95
CA LEU A 229 0.77 -4.74 -2.53
C LEU A 229 0.63 -3.35 -1.92
N LEU A 230 1.15 -2.33 -2.61
CA LEU A 230 0.99 -0.94 -2.18
C LEU A 230 -0.48 -0.57 -2.04
N ARG A 231 -1.30 -0.93 -3.02
CA ARG A 231 -2.75 -0.69 -3.00
C ARG A 231 -3.44 -1.39 -1.83
N ALA A 232 -3.14 -2.68 -1.61
CA ALA A 232 -3.71 -3.44 -0.51
C ALA A 232 -3.37 -2.76 0.83
N LYS A 233 -2.10 -2.38 1.02
CA LYS A 233 -1.62 -1.69 2.22
C LYS A 233 -2.31 -0.33 2.43
N GLN A 234 -2.38 0.50 1.39
CA GLN A 234 -3.07 1.82 1.45
C GLN A 234 -4.58 1.68 1.69
N SER A 235 -5.18 0.57 1.23
CA SER A 235 -6.58 0.24 1.50
C SER A 235 -6.80 -0.35 2.90
N GLY A 236 -5.77 -0.42 3.74
CA GLY A 236 -5.83 -0.92 5.11
C GLY A 236 -5.78 -2.44 5.25
N TYR A 237 -5.43 -3.17 4.19
CA TYR A 237 -5.27 -4.63 4.24
C TYR A 237 -3.88 -4.99 4.74
N GLN A 238 -3.84 -5.81 5.78
CA GLN A 238 -2.61 -6.40 6.29
C GLN A 238 -2.01 -7.37 5.27
N LEU A 239 -0.74 -7.15 4.91
CA LEU A 239 0.06 -8.02 4.06
C LEU A 239 0.66 -9.16 4.89
N ILE A 240 0.89 -10.32 4.27
CA ILE A 240 1.82 -11.34 4.79
C ILE A 240 3.20 -11.05 4.24
N ASP A 241 3.29 -10.81 2.93
CA ASP A 241 4.53 -10.46 2.24
C ASP A 241 4.55 -8.94 1.96
N GLU A 242 5.46 -8.21 2.61
CA GLU A 242 5.66 -6.77 2.34
C GLU A 242 6.38 -6.52 1.01
N THR A 243 7.11 -7.52 0.51
CA THR A 243 7.78 -7.53 -0.79
C THR A 243 7.52 -8.87 -1.49
N PRO A 244 7.40 -8.90 -2.83
CA PRO A 244 7.23 -10.14 -3.57
C PRO A 244 8.39 -11.11 -3.35
N ARG A 245 8.09 -12.41 -3.43
CA ARG A 245 9.09 -13.49 -3.41
C ARG A 245 8.90 -14.45 -4.59
N ASN A 246 9.88 -15.31 -4.84
CA ASN A 246 9.79 -16.30 -5.91
C ASN A 246 8.75 -17.37 -5.54
N GLY A 247 7.83 -17.63 -6.47
CA GLY A 247 6.91 -18.75 -6.45
C GLY A 247 7.30 -19.84 -7.45
N GLY A 248 6.43 -20.85 -7.57
CA GLY A 248 6.56 -21.88 -8.60
C GLY A 248 6.40 -21.32 -10.02
N GLN A 249 6.82 -22.11 -11.02
CA GLN A 249 6.65 -21.80 -12.44
C GLN A 249 7.16 -20.41 -12.92
N HIS A 250 8.30 -19.93 -12.42
CA HIS A 250 8.88 -18.62 -12.79
C HIS A 250 7.95 -17.42 -12.53
N LYS A 251 7.29 -17.40 -11.37
CA LYS A 251 6.39 -16.31 -10.97
C LYS A 251 6.89 -15.60 -9.73
N ARG A 252 6.51 -14.33 -9.59
CA ARG A 252 6.58 -13.58 -8.33
C ARG A 252 5.24 -13.69 -7.62
N ILE A 253 5.28 -13.93 -6.32
CA ILE A 253 4.09 -14.14 -5.50
C ILE A 253 4.14 -13.28 -4.24
N ALA A 254 2.96 -12.93 -3.73
CA ALA A 254 2.80 -12.25 -2.45
C ALA A 254 1.40 -12.48 -1.87
N PHE A 255 1.31 -12.68 -0.57
CA PHE A 255 0.07 -13.02 0.11
C PHE A 255 -0.50 -11.88 0.96
N LEU A 256 -1.82 -11.82 1.04
CA LEU A 256 -2.56 -11.00 2.01
C LEU A 256 -2.97 -11.83 3.23
N HIS A 257 -3.08 -11.19 4.39
CA HIS A 257 -3.50 -11.91 5.59
C HIS A 257 -5.00 -12.29 5.50
N PRO A 258 -5.38 -13.57 5.70
CA PRO A 258 -6.75 -14.05 5.50
C PRO A 258 -7.80 -13.37 6.40
N LYS A 259 -7.38 -12.76 7.52
CA LYS A 259 -8.26 -12.01 8.43
C LYS A 259 -8.89 -10.79 7.74
N MET A 260 -8.20 -10.24 6.74
CA MET A 260 -8.64 -9.07 5.99
C MET A 260 -9.48 -9.44 4.77
N THR A 261 -9.42 -10.71 4.34
CA THR A 261 -10.00 -11.22 3.08
C THR A 261 -11.06 -12.30 3.34
N GLN A 262 -11.88 -12.10 4.38
CA GLN A 262 -13.01 -12.99 4.73
C GLN A 262 -12.61 -14.46 4.95
N GLY A 263 -11.40 -14.69 5.44
CA GLY A 263 -10.85 -16.02 5.68
C GLY A 263 -10.17 -16.67 4.47
N VAL A 264 -10.20 -16.06 3.29
CA VAL A 264 -9.56 -16.57 2.08
C VAL A 264 -8.11 -16.09 2.02
N LEU A 265 -7.14 -17.00 2.08
CA LEU A 265 -5.75 -16.65 1.81
C LEU A 265 -5.63 -16.25 0.34
N THR A 266 -5.34 -14.98 0.10
CA THR A 266 -5.32 -14.37 -1.24
C THR A 266 -3.87 -14.17 -1.66
N GLU A 267 -3.53 -14.68 -2.84
CA GLU A 267 -2.22 -14.52 -3.46
C GLU A 267 -2.32 -13.61 -4.69
N PHE A 268 -1.39 -12.65 -4.80
CA PHE A 268 -1.09 -11.98 -6.06
C PHE A 268 0.03 -12.74 -6.76
N CYS A 269 -0.18 -13.02 -8.04
CA CYS A 269 0.73 -13.81 -8.84
C CYS A 269 1.08 -13.05 -10.13
N GLU A 270 2.36 -12.82 -10.36
CA GLU A 270 2.86 -12.13 -11.55
C GLU A 270 3.86 -13.02 -12.28
N VAL A 271 3.65 -13.18 -13.59
CA VAL A 271 4.53 -13.98 -14.45
C VAL A 271 5.78 -13.18 -14.75
N ILE A 272 6.96 -13.77 -14.51
CA ILE A 272 8.23 -13.18 -14.92
C ILE A 272 8.39 -13.49 -16.41
N VAL A 273 8.38 -12.45 -17.25
CA VAL A 273 8.68 -12.57 -18.67
C VAL A 273 10.18 -12.37 -18.86
N ASP A 274 10.83 -13.34 -19.49
CA ASP A 274 12.26 -13.27 -19.88
C ASP A 274 12.54 -12.13 -20.89
#